data_AF-A0A926UQS3-F1
#
_entry.id   AF-A0A926UQS3-F1
#
_cell.length_a   1.000
_cell.length_b   1.000
_cell.length_c   1.000
_cell.angle_alpha   90.00
_cell.angle_beta   90.00
_cell.angle_gamma   90.00
#
_symmetry.space_group_name_H-M   'P 1'
#
loop_
_entity.id
_entity.type
_entity.pdbx_description
1 polymer ?
#
loop_
_entity_poly.entity_id
_entity_poly.type
_entity_poly.pdbx_seq_one_letter_code
_entity_poly.pdbx_strand_id
1 'polypeptide(L)'
;MNAKFSPQFSKYRILGLVGRGQFGKVLCARIRETGKLVALKELENKRFPTSKLLRELRFLLSLQHENIVSCSALVHHHNYRYLVMDYCEGGTLRDLMNHSRTLSIYQCFDLIIDVLVGLEHAHAANIIHCDIKPENILLKITAQGWMAKISDFGIARLSQEIDSDGSNTGSPGYMAPERFYGQFSVSSDLYAVGIMLYELLMGKRPFSGMPTELMNAHLNSRVPIPDSLPRSLQLIITKSLEKLPKRRYTSAAEMRLELLQVMRSVDLNHIKMGQDAATCTTTAFASKSPYFAQKSMTDRVTAIAGGEKSHCYSTSDLLLYWHNLDFEQEKLVVRSEHRIEAIAFIKNLLFVITNRSIYQFVQGKPKALYQSPLPFLWAVSPHADWLAVTTGKQLEIRNLVYNRAMRLEFASRSFSCIIAFDRHLLLGIANRPDSNESRAIIISRRCNILYRLALPILVDYGIATFSSNRVLLRDAHNRKNIYLLDVKPYRLLRIPLEHEVLLMTATIWGYALTAKYEDCQLGADQKTMLIFLDLRGNNLNNLIVEGEVTAIAPIEHSLLAIAVTDKSGHRIYAINLKKLEIDLVL
;
A
#
# COMPACT_ATOMS: atom_id res chain seq x y z
N MET A 1 -30.21 21.70 5.50
CA MET A 1 -31.48 21.72 4.74
C MET A 1 -31.87 20.28 4.42
N ASN A 2 -33.01 19.83 4.93
CA ASN A 2 -33.53 18.47 4.71
C ASN A 2 -34.06 18.35 3.28
N ALA A 3 -33.25 17.82 2.36
CA ALA A 3 -33.72 17.43 1.04
C ALA A 3 -34.68 16.25 1.17
N LYS A 4 -35.92 16.39 0.66
CA LYS A 4 -36.92 15.32 0.64
C LYS A 4 -36.42 14.17 -0.23
N PHE A 5 -36.23 13.00 0.38
CA PHE A 5 -35.89 11.75 -0.33
C PHE A 5 -37.02 11.31 -1.25
N SER A 6 -36.69 10.65 -2.37
CA SER A 6 -37.72 10.00 -3.21
C SER A 6 -38.43 8.90 -2.40
N PRO A 7 -39.73 8.62 -2.63
CA PRO A 7 -40.49 7.66 -1.81
C PRO A 7 -39.90 6.25 -1.76
N GLN A 8 -39.17 5.84 -2.82
CA GLN A 8 -38.48 4.54 -2.84
C GLN A 8 -37.15 4.56 -2.09
N PHE A 9 -36.42 5.69 -2.09
CA PHE A 9 -35.14 5.79 -1.40
C PHE A 9 -35.30 6.06 0.11
N SER A 10 -36.40 6.69 0.51
CA SER A 10 -36.74 6.94 1.93
C SER A 10 -36.89 5.64 2.75
N LYS A 11 -37.13 4.50 2.09
CA LYS A 11 -37.15 3.15 2.67
C LYS A 11 -35.83 2.73 3.31
N TYR A 12 -34.72 3.33 2.89
CA TYR A 12 -33.38 2.99 3.35
C TYR A 12 -32.86 4.06 4.31
N ARG A 13 -32.55 3.67 5.54
CA ARG A 13 -31.81 4.51 6.49
C ARG A 13 -30.33 4.27 6.29
N ILE A 14 -29.63 5.23 5.68
CA ILE A 14 -28.17 5.17 5.52
C ILE A 14 -27.50 5.18 6.89
N LEU A 15 -26.60 4.23 7.11
CA LEU A 15 -25.82 4.06 8.35
C LEU A 15 -24.40 4.59 8.19
N GLY A 16 -23.80 4.48 7.01
CA GLY A 16 -22.43 4.96 6.77
C GLY A 16 -21.86 4.57 5.42
N LEU A 17 -20.64 5.04 5.15
CA LEU A 17 -19.84 4.66 3.98
C LEU A 17 -19.10 3.35 4.28
N VAL A 18 -19.20 2.38 3.37
CA VAL A 18 -18.52 1.06 3.45
C VAL A 18 -17.26 1.06 2.61
N GLY A 19 -17.34 1.56 1.37
CA GLY A 19 -16.22 1.55 0.46
C GLY A 19 -16.37 2.54 -0.70
N ARG A 20 -15.27 2.80 -1.42
CA ARG A 20 -15.26 3.58 -2.66
C ARG A 20 -14.61 2.74 -3.75
N GLY A 21 -15.33 2.53 -4.84
CA GLY A 21 -14.85 1.84 -6.03
C GLY A 21 -14.56 2.80 -7.18
N GLN A 22 -14.14 2.25 -8.32
CA GLN A 22 -13.83 3.02 -9.53
C GLN A 22 -15.03 3.83 -10.06
N PHE A 23 -16.26 3.33 -9.85
CA PHE A 23 -17.48 3.89 -10.43
C PHE A 23 -18.42 4.58 -9.42
N GLY A 24 -18.03 4.66 -8.14
CA GLY A 24 -18.84 5.29 -7.11
C GLY A 24 -18.50 4.85 -5.68
N LYS A 25 -19.49 4.91 -4.79
CA LYS A 25 -19.35 4.53 -3.38
C LYS A 25 -20.39 3.51 -2.96
N VAL A 26 -20.05 2.68 -1.98
CA VAL A 26 -20.96 1.71 -1.37
C VAL A 26 -21.32 2.21 0.02
N LEU A 27 -22.62 2.33 0.29
CA LEU A 27 -23.14 2.76 1.59
C LEU A 27 -23.78 1.57 2.31
N CYS A 28 -23.58 1.46 3.62
CA CYS A 28 -24.36 0.58 4.47
C CYS A 28 -25.69 1.29 4.77
N ALA A 29 -26.80 0.59 4.59
CA ALA A 29 -28.11 1.10 4.95
C ALA A 29 -28.94 0.01 5.64
N ARG A 30 -29.97 0.45 6.34
CA ARG A 30 -30.97 -0.40 6.98
C ARG A 30 -32.31 -0.21 6.29
N ILE A 31 -32.95 -1.28 5.86
CA ILE A 31 -34.33 -1.23 5.39
C ILE A 31 -35.21 -0.87 6.59
N ARG A 32 -35.98 0.21 6.50
CA ARG A 32 -36.81 0.69 7.62
C ARG A 32 -37.91 -0.27 8.02
N GLU A 33 -38.51 -0.94 7.02
CA GLU A 33 -39.64 -1.86 7.22
C GLU A 33 -39.20 -3.14 7.94
N THR A 34 -38.04 -3.72 7.57
CA THR A 34 -37.60 -5.04 8.05
C THR A 34 -36.43 -5.00 9.02
N GLY A 35 -35.74 -3.87 9.15
CA GLY A 35 -34.51 -3.75 9.92
C GLY A 35 -33.27 -4.41 9.27
N LYS A 36 -33.42 -5.10 8.13
CA LYS A 36 -32.33 -5.80 7.43
C LYS A 36 -31.26 -4.81 6.94
N LEU A 37 -29.99 -5.18 7.08
CA LEU A 37 -28.85 -4.44 6.51
C LEU A 37 -28.71 -4.73 5.00
N VAL A 38 -28.40 -3.69 4.24
CA VAL A 38 -28.15 -3.74 2.79
C VAL A 38 -26.99 -2.84 2.40
N ALA A 39 -26.30 -3.21 1.33
CA ALA A 39 -25.31 -2.39 0.66
C ALA A 39 -25.97 -1.62 -0.49
N LEU A 40 -25.78 -0.30 -0.53
CA LEU A 40 -26.23 0.56 -1.62
C LEU A 40 -25.02 0.96 -2.47
N LYS A 41 -24.82 0.31 -3.62
CA LYS A 41 -23.79 0.70 -4.60
C LYS A 41 -24.31 1.87 -5.41
N GLU A 42 -23.80 3.06 -5.09
CA GLU A 42 -24.15 4.32 -5.74
C GLU A 42 -23.40 4.45 -7.07
N LEU A 43 -24.14 4.70 -8.14
CA LEU A 43 -23.64 4.88 -9.49
C LEU A 43 -24.14 6.22 -10.04
N GLU A 44 -23.23 7.08 -10.49
CA GLU A 44 -23.58 8.40 -11.02
C GLU A 44 -24.15 8.31 -12.44
N ASN A 45 -25.36 8.83 -12.64
CA ASN A 45 -26.12 8.67 -13.90
C ASN A 45 -25.39 9.17 -15.13
N LYS A 46 -24.58 10.23 -15.00
CA LYS A 46 -23.84 10.86 -16.10
C LYS A 46 -22.51 10.19 -16.42
N ARG A 47 -21.92 9.46 -15.46
CA ARG A 47 -20.60 8.83 -15.60
C ARG A 47 -20.68 7.36 -15.94
N PHE A 48 -21.75 6.68 -15.54
CA PHE A 48 -21.90 5.26 -15.74
C PHE A 48 -22.90 4.94 -16.86
N PRO A 49 -22.47 4.32 -17.97
CA PRO A 49 -23.36 3.98 -19.08
C PRO A 49 -24.52 3.11 -18.60
N THR A 50 -25.76 3.51 -18.96
CA THR A 50 -26.97 2.74 -18.60
C THR A 50 -26.90 1.30 -19.11
N SER A 51 -26.27 1.06 -20.26
CA SER A 51 -26.06 -0.29 -20.81
C SER A 51 -25.22 -1.18 -19.90
N LYS A 52 -24.12 -0.66 -19.32
CA LYS A 52 -23.27 -1.40 -18.36
C LYS A 52 -24.01 -1.72 -17.07
N LEU A 53 -24.81 -0.77 -16.56
CA LEU A 53 -25.63 -0.98 -15.36
C LEU A 53 -26.69 -2.06 -15.58
N LEU A 54 -27.45 -1.94 -16.67
CA LEU A 54 -28.50 -2.91 -16.97
C LEU A 54 -27.91 -4.31 -17.19
N ARG A 55 -26.72 -4.39 -17.78
CA ARG A 55 -25.99 -5.64 -17.93
C ARG A 55 -25.61 -6.26 -16.58
N GLU A 56 -24.94 -5.50 -15.71
CA GLU A 56 -24.59 -5.97 -14.35
C GLU A 56 -25.84 -6.41 -13.57
N LEU A 57 -26.90 -5.60 -13.61
CA LEU A 57 -28.17 -5.92 -12.96
C LEU A 57 -28.78 -7.21 -13.52
N ARG A 58 -28.77 -7.42 -14.85
CA ARG A 58 -29.31 -8.64 -15.47
C ARG A 58 -28.57 -9.89 -14.99
N PHE A 59 -27.24 -9.85 -14.92
CA PHE A 59 -26.47 -10.98 -14.39
C PHE A 59 -26.77 -11.25 -12.92
N LEU A 60 -26.77 -10.21 -12.08
CA LEU A 60 -27.07 -10.36 -10.66
C LEU A 60 -28.49 -10.88 -10.39
N LEU A 61 -29.48 -10.51 -11.21
CA LEU A 61 -30.84 -11.02 -11.10
C LEU A 61 -30.97 -12.49 -11.57
N SER A 62 -30.14 -12.92 -12.52
CA SER A 62 -30.11 -14.32 -13.00
C SER A 62 -29.34 -15.27 -12.08
N LEU A 63 -28.51 -14.75 -11.18
CA LEU A 63 -27.61 -15.53 -10.33
C LEU A 63 -28.06 -15.47 -8.87
N GLN A 64 -29.01 -16.33 -8.51
CA GLN A 64 -29.47 -16.49 -7.12
C GLN A 64 -28.76 -17.66 -6.46
N HIS A 65 -27.73 -17.35 -5.66
CA HIS A 65 -26.91 -18.36 -5.01
C HIS A 65 -26.33 -17.84 -3.68
N GLU A 66 -26.10 -18.73 -2.69
CA GLU A 66 -25.59 -18.33 -1.38
C GLU A 66 -24.20 -17.70 -1.45
N ASN A 67 -23.31 -18.23 -2.28
CA ASN A 67 -21.96 -17.69 -2.53
C ASN A 67 -21.88 -16.60 -3.62
N ILE A 68 -23.01 -16.00 -4.01
CA ILE A 68 -23.04 -14.82 -4.90
C ILE A 68 -23.80 -13.69 -4.18
N VAL A 69 -23.32 -12.46 -4.32
CA VAL A 69 -24.04 -11.29 -3.80
C VAL A 69 -25.34 -11.12 -4.57
N SER A 70 -26.46 -11.14 -3.86
CA SER A 70 -27.78 -10.91 -4.46
C SER A 70 -28.06 -9.41 -4.61
N CYS A 71 -28.70 -9.03 -5.72
CA CYS A 71 -29.26 -7.70 -5.92
C CYS A 71 -30.79 -7.76 -5.82
N SER A 72 -31.36 -7.02 -4.87
CA SER A 72 -32.81 -7.05 -4.60
C SER A 72 -33.59 -5.93 -5.28
N ALA A 73 -32.94 -4.81 -5.61
CA ALA A 73 -33.62 -3.68 -6.24
C ALA A 73 -32.64 -2.72 -6.93
N LEU A 74 -33.16 -1.98 -7.91
CA LEU A 74 -32.54 -0.76 -8.45
C LEU A 74 -33.38 0.44 -8.00
N VAL A 75 -32.75 1.40 -7.32
CA VAL A 75 -33.43 2.59 -6.79
C VAL A 75 -32.84 3.86 -7.40
N HIS A 76 -33.70 4.81 -7.74
CA HIS A 76 -33.31 6.11 -8.29
C HIS A 76 -33.46 7.21 -7.25
N HIS A 77 -32.41 8.01 -7.09
CA HIS A 77 -32.46 9.18 -6.22
C HIS A 77 -31.51 10.29 -6.72
N HIS A 78 -32.09 11.46 -7.02
CA HIS A 78 -31.40 12.58 -7.66
C HIS A 78 -30.62 12.16 -8.93
N ASN A 79 -29.33 12.47 -9.00
CA ASN A 79 -28.45 12.15 -10.12
C ASN A 79 -27.79 10.76 -10.02
N TYR A 80 -28.28 9.90 -9.13
CA TYR A 80 -27.68 8.61 -8.84
C TYR A 80 -28.69 7.46 -8.99
N ARG A 81 -28.14 6.30 -9.33
CA ARG A 81 -28.78 4.98 -9.31
C ARG A 81 -28.11 4.16 -8.22
N TYR A 82 -28.90 3.40 -7.47
CA TYR A 82 -28.43 2.57 -6.37
C TYR A 82 -28.82 1.13 -6.62
N LEU A 83 -27.82 0.25 -6.76
CA LEU A 83 -28.05 -1.19 -6.65
C LEU A 83 -28.13 -1.55 -5.18
N VAL A 84 -29.27 -2.12 -4.78
CA VAL A 84 -29.53 -2.60 -3.42
C VAL A 84 -29.09 -4.05 -3.37
N MET A 85 -28.01 -4.31 -2.65
CA MET A 85 -27.34 -5.61 -2.61
C MET A 85 -27.27 -6.14 -1.18
N ASP A 86 -26.99 -7.43 -1.05
CA ASP A 86 -26.63 -8.02 0.24
C ASP A 86 -25.48 -7.24 0.90
N TYR A 87 -25.65 -6.91 2.18
CA TYR A 87 -24.56 -6.39 2.99
C TYR A 87 -23.77 -7.56 3.58
N CYS A 88 -22.45 -7.54 3.41
CA CYS A 88 -21.54 -8.54 3.95
C CYS A 88 -20.70 -7.87 5.05
N GLU A 89 -20.92 -8.26 6.30
CA GLU A 89 -20.38 -7.60 7.49
C GLU A 89 -18.87 -7.81 7.67
N GLY A 90 -18.33 -8.90 7.13
CA GLY A 90 -16.92 -9.27 7.24
C GLY A 90 -15.98 -8.50 6.31
N GLY A 91 -16.49 -7.57 5.50
CA GLY A 91 -15.68 -6.81 4.54
C GLY A 91 -15.29 -7.66 3.33
N THR A 92 -14.16 -7.33 2.71
CA THR A 92 -13.59 -8.10 1.58
C THR A 92 -12.59 -9.14 2.08
N LEU A 93 -12.33 -10.17 1.26
CA LEU A 93 -11.25 -11.12 1.52
C LEU A 93 -9.89 -10.40 1.57
N ARG A 94 -9.69 -9.36 0.75
CA ARG A 94 -8.49 -8.52 0.83
C ARG A 94 -8.34 -7.87 2.20
N ASP A 95 -9.42 -7.34 2.77
CA ASP A 95 -9.40 -6.75 4.12
C ASP A 95 -9.00 -7.81 5.16
N LEU A 96 -9.56 -9.02 5.08
CA LEU A 96 -9.22 -10.12 5.98
C LEU A 96 -7.74 -10.51 5.88
N MET A 97 -7.22 -10.62 4.65
CA MET A 97 -5.80 -10.93 4.39
C MET A 97 -4.86 -9.86 4.95
N ASN A 98 -5.28 -8.59 4.95
CA ASN A 98 -4.47 -7.47 5.45
C ASN A 98 -4.52 -7.30 6.98
N HIS A 99 -5.60 -7.73 7.65
CA HIS A 99 -5.85 -7.43 9.07
C HIS A 99 -5.64 -8.59 10.04
N SER A 100 -5.58 -9.84 9.56
CA SER A 100 -5.64 -11.02 10.44
C SER A 100 -4.27 -11.61 10.82
N ARG A 101 -4.21 -12.11 12.06
CA ARG A 101 -3.29 -13.21 12.45
C ARG A 101 -3.58 -14.39 11.50
N THR A 102 -2.54 -14.99 10.95
CA THR A 102 -2.53 -16.12 9.99
C THR A 102 -3.83 -16.95 9.95
N LEU A 103 -4.55 -16.89 8.82
CA LEU A 103 -5.66 -17.82 8.52
C LEU A 103 -5.16 -19.25 8.61
N SER A 104 -5.96 -20.15 9.18
CA SER A 104 -5.67 -21.57 9.10
C SER A 104 -5.83 -22.05 7.67
N ILE A 105 -5.10 -23.10 7.29
CA ILE A 105 -5.23 -23.67 5.94
C ILE A 105 -6.66 -24.13 5.62
N TYR A 106 -7.37 -24.66 6.63
CA TYR A 106 -8.78 -25.04 6.51
C TYR A 106 -9.67 -23.83 6.21
N GLN A 107 -9.46 -22.70 6.89
CA GLN A 107 -10.19 -21.47 6.59
C GLN A 107 -9.90 -20.96 5.17
N CYS A 108 -8.66 -21.04 4.71
CA CYS A 108 -8.32 -20.70 3.32
C CYS A 108 -9.06 -21.60 2.32
N PHE A 109 -9.14 -22.91 2.60
CA PHE A 109 -9.83 -23.86 1.73
C PHE A 109 -11.34 -23.64 1.73
N ASP A 110 -11.96 -23.42 2.89
CA ASP A 110 -13.40 -23.12 2.99
C ASP A 110 -13.76 -21.89 2.14
N LEU A 111 -12.96 -20.82 2.23
CA LEU A 111 -13.17 -19.61 1.43
C LEU A 111 -13.02 -19.87 -0.09
N ILE A 112 -12.03 -20.66 -0.51
CA ILE A 112 -11.84 -21.00 -1.92
C ILE A 112 -12.95 -21.92 -2.42
N ILE A 113 -13.41 -22.87 -1.60
CA ILE A 113 -14.52 -23.76 -1.92
C ILE A 113 -15.79 -22.95 -2.16
N ASP A 114 -16.11 -22.02 -1.26
CA ASP A 114 -17.25 -21.11 -1.41
C ASP A 114 -17.20 -20.34 -2.75
N VAL A 115 -16.03 -19.81 -3.12
CA VAL A 115 -15.82 -19.15 -4.41
C VAL A 115 -16.05 -20.11 -5.58
N LEU A 116 -15.53 -21.34 -5.51
CA LEU A 116 -15.72 -22.34 -6.56
C LEU A 116 -17.18 -22.75 -6.71
N VAL A 117 -17.94 -22.89 -5.62
CA VAL A 117 -19.39 -23.17 -5.67
C VAL A 117 -20.13 -22.00 -6.35
N GLY A 118 -19.79 -20.75 -6.01
CA GLY A 118 -20.36 -19.58 -6.67
C GLY A 118 -20.05 -19.54 -8.18
N LEU A 119 -18.81 -19.84 -8.57
CA LEU A 119 -18.42 -19.90 -9.98
C LEU A 119 -19.09 -21.05 -10.73
N GLU A 120 -19.26 -22.21 -10.09
CA GLU A 120 -19.99 -23.36 -10.66
C GLU A 120 -21.41 -22.94 -11.09
N HIS A 121 -22.12 -22.23 -10.21
CA HIS A 121 -23.45 -21.69 -10.51
C HIS A 121 -23.43 -20.65 -11.66
N ALA A 122 -22.48 -19.71 -11.64
CA ALA A 122 -22.36 -18.69 -12.68
C ALA A 122 -22.03 -19.29 -14.06
N HIS A 123 -21.09 -20.24 -14.09
CA HIS A 123 -20.67 -20.92 -15.32
C HIS A 123 -21.78 -21.80 -15.90
N ALA A 124 -22.61 -22.43 -15.07
CA ALA A 124 -23.80 -23.16 -15.52
C ALA A 124 -24.84 -22.25 -16.20
N ALA A 125 -24.88 -20.97 -15.80
CA ALA A 125 -25.69 -19.93 -16.46
C ALA A 125 -24.99 -19.30 -17.69
N ASN A 126 -23.86 -19.86 -18.15
CA ASN A 126 -23.01 -19.33 -19.23
C ASN A 126 -22.42 -17.94 -18.95
N ILE A 127 -22.27 -17.54 -17.69
CA ILE A 127 -21.72 -16.24 -17.28
C ILE A 127 -20.29 -16.43 -16.76
N ILE A 128 -19.33 -15.75 -17.39
CA ILE A 128 -17.92 -15.71 -16.98
C ILE A 128 -17.70 -14.42 -16.18
N HIS A 129 -17.14 -14.53 -14.97
CA HIS A 129 -17.01 -13.41 -14.04
C HIS A 129 -15.99 -12.36 -14.49
N CYS A 130 -14.83 -12.80 -15.00
CA CYS A 130 -13.79 -11.98 -15.61
C CYS A 130 -12.92 -11.11 -14.68
N ASP A 131 -13.28 -10.92 -13.41
CA ASP A 131 -12.48 -10.15 -12.43
C ASP A 131 -12.45 -10.82 -11.04
N ILE A 132 -12.19 -12.13 -10.98
CA ILE A 132 -12.04 -12.82 -9.70
C ILE A 132 -10.74 -12.36 -9.02
N LYS A 133 -10.86 -11.84 -7.80
CA LYS A 133 -9.77 -11.35 -6.95
C LYS A 133 -10.27 -11.11 -5.51
N PRO A 134 -9.38 -11.04 -4.50
CA PRO A 134 -9.78 -10.86 -3.10
C PRO A 134 -10.64 -9.63 -2.81
N GLU A 135 -10.51 -8.55 -3.57
CA GLU A 135 -11.32 -7.33 -3.41
C GLU A 135 -12.80 -7.54 -3.82
N ASN A 136 -13.06 -8.50 -4.71
CA ASN A 136 -14.40 -8.83 -5.21
C ASN A 136 -15.03 -10.02 -4.48
N ILE A 137 -14.32 -10.62 -3.51
CA ILE A 137 -14.87 -11.65 -2.62
C ILE A 137 -15.28 -10.99 -1.32
N LEU A 138 -16.58 -10.91 -1.05
CA LEU A 138 -17.12 -10.37 0.20
C LEU A 138 -17.31 -11.47 1.23
N LEU A 139 -17.22 -11.12 2.50
CA LEU A 139 -17.31 -12.06 3.62
C LEU A 139 -18.57 -11.80 4.43
N LYS A 140 -19.44 -12.79 4.51
CA LYS A 140 -20.57 -12.81 5.45
C LYS A 140 -20.15 -13.51 6.73
N ILE A 141 -20.47 -12.92 7.88
CA ILE A 141 -20.17 -13.54 9.18
C ILE A 141 -21.25 -14.58 9.49
N THR A 142 -20.83 -15.80 9.81
CA THR A 142 -21.69 -16.93 10.18
C THR A 142 -21.29 -17.46 11.55
N ALA A 143 -22.12 -18.35 12.13
CA ALA A 143 -21.77 -19.00 13.39
C ALA A 143 -20.51 -19.90 13.27
N GLN A 144 -20.17 -20.32 12.05
CA GLN A 144 -19.06 -21.19 11.72
C GLN A 144 -17.81 -20.42 11.26
N GLY A 145 -17.88 -19.08 11.12
CA GLY A 145 -16.77 -18.24 10.68
C GLY A 145 -17.19 -17.30 9.56
N TRP A 146 -16.51 -17.39 8.41
CA TRP A 146 -16.80 -16.57 7.24
C TRP A 146 -17.38 -17.43 6.11
N MET A 147 -18.34 -16.85 5.39
CA MET A 147 -18.83 -17.39 4.13
C MET A 147 -18.47 -16.41 3.01
N ALA A 148 -17.78 -16.90 1.99
CA ALA A 148 -17.39 -16.08 0.85
C ALA A 148 -18.53 -15.92 -0.16
N LYS A 149 -18.70 -14.69 -0.64
CA LYS A 149 -19.68 -14.29 -1.66
C LYS A 149 -18.99 -13.53 -2.79
N ILE A 150 -19.15 -14.00 -4.02
CA ILE A 150 -18.65 -13.32 -5.22
C ILE A 150 -19.48 -12.06 -5.48
N SER A 151 -18.81 -10.95 -5.77
CA SER A 151 -19.41 -9.65 -6.07
C SER A 151 -18.79 -9.01 -7.32
N ASP A 152 -19.41 -7.94 -7.81
CA ASP A 152 -18.93 -7.09 -8.91
C ASP A 152 -18.87 -7.77 -10.30
N PHE A 153 -20.04 -8.12 -10.82
CA PHE A 153 -20.24 -8.62 -12.18
C PHE A 153 -20.20 -7.51 -13.25
N GLY A 154 -19.63 -6.35 -12.94
CA GLY A 154 -19.63 -5.17 -13.81
C GLY A 154 -18.90 -5.36 -15.15
N ILE A 155 -17.98 -6.32 -15.22
CA ILE A 155 -17.28 -6.72 -16.46
C ILE A 155 -17.56 -8.17 -16.88
N ALA A 156 -18.54 -8.82 -16.26
CA ALA A 156 -18.91 -10.19 -16.58
C ALA A 156 -19.45 -10.30 -18.01
N ARG A 157 -19.34 -11.50 -18.59
CA ARG A 157 -19.68 -11.75 -20.00
C ARG A 157 -20.40 -13.07 -20.19
N LEU A 158 -21.19 -13.15 -21.26
CA LEU A 158 -21.71 -14.44 -21.72
C LEU A 158 -20.59 -15.20 -22.42
N SER A 159 -20.56 -16.53 -22.26
CA SER A 159 -19.50 -17.39 -22.82
C SER A 159 -19.35 -17.30 -24.35
N GLN A 160 -20.42 -16.95 -25.05
CA GLN A 160 -20.48 -16.85 -26.52
C GLN A 160 -20.27 -15.42 -27.05
N GLU A 161 -20.02 -14.45 -26.17
CA GLU A 161 -19.91 -13.04 -26.55
C GLU A 161 -18.53 -12.72 -27.14
N ILE A 162 -18.49 -12.19 -28.36
CA ILE A 162 -17.26 -11.74 -29.03
C ILE A 162 -16.85 -10.37 -28.47
N ASP A 163 -15.57 -10.19 -28.16
CA ASP A 163 -15.05 -8.91 -27.66
C ASP A 163 -15.01 -7.85 -28.76
N SER A 164 -15.95 -6.93 -28.74
CA SER A 164 -16.03 -5.84 -29.72
C SER A 164 -15.20 -4.61 -29.34
N ASP A 165 -14.83 -4.46 -28.06
CA ASP A 165 -14.27 -3.21 -27.52
C ASP A 165 -12.74 -3.26 -27.31
N GLY A 166 -12.10 -4.42 -27.49
CA GLY A 166 -10.63 -4.59 -27.39
C GLY A 166 -9.99 -4.09 -26.08
N SER A 167 -10.80 -3.85 -25.04
CA SER A 167 -10.34 -3.27 -23.80
C SER A 167 -9.87 -4.37 -22.85
N ASN A 168 -8.58 -4.36 -22.53
CA ASN A 168 -7.97 -5.16 -21.47
C ASN A 168 -8.54 -4.74 -20.10
N THR A 169 -9.73 -5.25 -19.80
CA THR A 169 -10.46 -5.03 -18.56
C THR A 169 -10.17 -6.15 -17.57
N GLY A 170 -10.19 -5.83 -16.28
CA GLY A 170 -9.84 -6.74 -15.18
C GLY A 170 -8.54 -6.37 -14.49
N SER A 171 -8.17 -7.13 -13.46
CA SER A 171 -7.02 -6.84 -12.61
C SER A 171 -5.79 -7.63 -13.05
N PRO A 172 -4.71 -7.00 -13.55
CA PRO A 172 -3.57 -7.69 -14.17
C PRO A 172 -2.94 -8.78 -13.30
N GLY A 173 -2.93 -8.62 -11.97
CA GLY A 173 -2.33 -9.57 -11.03
C GLY A 173 -3.06 -10.92 -10.87
N TYR A 174 -4.28 -11.06 -11.39
CA TYR A 174 -5.07 -12.31 -11.37
C TYR A 174 -5.45 -12.76 -12.80
N MET A 175 -4.98 -12.03 -13.81
CA MET A 175 -5.46 -12.16 -15.18
C MET A 175 -4.86 -13.39 -15.85
N ALA A 176 -5.71 -14.23 -16.44
CA ALA A 176 -5.27 -15.41 -17.18
C ALA A 176 -4.56 -15.03 -18.50
N PRO A 177 -3.59 -15.84 -19.00
CA PRO A 177 -2.80 -15.55 -20.21
C PRO A 177 -3.61 -15.14 -21.45
N GLU A 178 -4.68 -15.86 -21.73
CA GLU A 178 -5.56 -15.68 -22.89
C GLU A 178 -6.33 -14.34 -22.86
N ARG A 179 -6.51 -13.77 -21.66
CA ARG A 179 -7.20 -12.48 -21.47
C ARG A 179 -6.45 -11.32 -22.08
N PHE A 180 -5.12 -11.38 -22.11
CA PHE A 180 -4.28 -10.36 -22.75
C PHE A 180 -4.47 -10.32 -24.27
N TYR A 181 -5.07 -11.37 -24.84
CA TYR A 181 -5.45 -11.47 -26.25
C TYR A 181 -6.96 -11.29 -26.47
N GLY A 182 -7.70 -10.78 -25.49
CA GLY A 182 -9.15 -10.59 -25.59
C GLY A 182 -9.96 -11.89 -25.63
N GLN A 183 -9.41 -13.00 -25.11
CA GLN A 183 -10.11 -14.28 -25.03
C GLN A 183 -10.66 -14.50 -23.62
N PHE A 184 -11.89 -15.04 -23.55
CA PHE A 184 -12.64 -15.21 -22.33
C PHE A 184 -13.07 -16.67 -22.20
N SER A 185 -12.84 -17.28 -21.05
CA SER A 185 -13.25 -18.66 -20.81
C SER A 185 -13.57 -18.89 -19.34
N VAL A 186 -14.35 -19.93 -19.04
CA VAL A 186 -14.57 -20.40 -17.66
C VAL A 186 -13.23 -20.72 -16.97
N SER A 187 -12.28 -21.29 -17.71
CA SER A 187 -10.92 -21.55 -17.25
C SER A 187 -10.13 -20.30 -16.90
N SER A 188 -10.50 -19.13 -17.41
CA SER A 188 -9.89 -17.84 -17.02
C SER A 188 -10.24 -17.48 -15.58
N ASP A 189 -11.48 -17.72 -15.15
CA ASP A 189 -11.88 -17.52 -13.75
C ASP A 189 -11.16 -18.52 -12.83
N LEU A 190 -10.99 -19.78 -13.26
CA LEU A 190 -10.29 -20.81 -12.48
C LEU A 190 -8.79 -20.53 -12.33
N TYR A 191 -8.18 -19.89 -13.32
CA TYR A 191 -6.81 -19.39 -13.20
C TYR A 191 -6.72 -18.33 -12.09
N ALA A 192 -7.64 -17.38 -12.05
CA ALA A 192 -7.70 -16.35 -11.02
C ALA A 192 -7.93 -16.95 -9.62
N VAL A 193 -8.77 -17.99 -9.51
CA VAL A 193 -8.92 -18.76 -8.25
C VAL A 193 -7.61 -19.43 -7.86
N GLY A 194 -6.85 -20.00 -8.82
CA GLY A 194 -5.52 -20.56 -8.56
C GLY A 194 -4.52 -19.54 -8.00
N ILE A 195 -4.52 -18.32 -8.54
CA ILE A 195 -3.69 -17.21 -8.03
C ILE A 195 -4.10 -16.85 -6.60
N MET A 196 -5.41 -16.77 -6.34
CA MET A 196 -5.96 -16.43 -5.02
C MET A 196 -5.68 -17.52 -3.97
N LEU A 197 -5.81 -18.81 -4.33
CA LEU A 197 -5.42 -19.94 -3.49
C LEU A 197 -3.93 -19.88 -3.15
N TYR A 198 -3.07 -19.67 -4.16
CA TYR A 198 -1.64 -19.47 -3.93
C TYR A 198 -1.37 -18.31 -2.97
N GLU A 199 -2.02 -17.17 -3.16
CA GLU A 199 -1.81 -15.99 -2.32
C GLU A 199 -2.27 -16.19 -0.87
N LEU A 200 -3.38 -16.89 -0.65
CA LEU A 200 -3.84 -17.25 0.69
C LEU A 200 -2.86 -18.19 1.41
N LEU A 201 -2.22 -19.08 0.68
CA LEU A 201 -1.24 -20.03 1.23
C LEU A 201 0.12 -19.37 1.50
N MET A 202 0.56 -18.53 0.58
CA MET A 202 1.91 -17.96 0.56
C MET A 202 2.00 -16.56 1.16
N GLY A 203 0.87 -15.92 1.42
CA GLY A 203 0.78 -14.51 1.84
C GLY A 203 1.09 -13.49 0.73
N LYS A 204 1.46 -13.95 -0.47
CA LYS A 204 1.78 -13.12 -1.64
C LYS A 204 1.40 -13.83 -2.94
N ARG A 205 1.12 -13.07 -4.00
CA ARG A 205 0.86 -13.59 -5.35
C ARG A 205 2.10 -14.31 -5.93
N PRO A 206 1.93 -15.24 -6.89
CA PRO A 206 3.06 -15.91 -7.54
C PRO A 206 3.80 -14.99 -8.53
N PHE A 207 3.13 -13.94 -9.02
CA PHE A 207 3.68 -12.95 -9.93
C PHE A 207 3.39 -11.53 -9.41
N SER A 208 4.35 -10.64 -9.63
CA SER A 208 4.35 -9.23 -9.23
C SER A 208 5.06 -8.41 -10.32
N GLY A 209 4.78 -7.10 -10.39
CA GLY A 209 5.47 -6.19 -11.29
C GLY A 209 4.53 -5.16 -11.94
N MET A 210 5.11 -4.29 -12.75
CA MET A 210 4.33 -3.36 -13.58
C MET A 210 3.38 -4.12 -14.52
N PRO A 211 2.30 -3.51 -15.04
CA PRO A 211 1.31 -4.23 -15.86
C PRO A 211 1.90 -5.04 -17.02
N THR A 212 2.96 -4.56 -17.66
CA THR A 212 3.69 -5.26 -18.73
C THR A 212 4.53 -6.44 -18.23
N GLU A 213 5.13 -6.32 -17.05
CA GLU A 213 5.90 -7.38 -16.39
C GLU A 213 4.97 -8.50 -15.89
N LEU A 214 3.85 -8.12 -15.27
CA LEU A 214 2.78 -9.06 -14.89
C LEU A 214 2.24 -9.80 -16.10
N MET A 215 1.94 -9.09 -17.20
CA MET A 215 1.54 -9.72 -18.45
C MET A 215 2.58 -10.74 -18.92
N ASN A 216 3.86 -10.36 -18.99
CA ASN A 216 4.93 -11.27 -19.39
C ASN A 216 5.04 -12.47 -18.44
N ALA A 217 4.91 -12.28 -17.13
CA ALA A 217 5.00 -13.35 -16.15
C ALA A 217 3.82 -14.32 -16.23
N HIS A 218 2.60 -13.79 -16.36
CA HIS A 218 1.41 -14.60 -16.60
C HIS A 218 1.55 -15.40 -17.90
N LEU A 219 2.11 -14.83 -18.96
CA LEU A 219 2.33 -15.53 -20.24
C LEU A 219 3.45 -16.59 -20.17
N ASN A 220 4.60 -16.27 -19.57
CA ASN A 220 5.85 -16.98 -19.83
C ASN A 220 6.55 -17.53 -18.57
N SER A 221 6.34 -16.93 -17.40
CA SER A 221 7.07 -17.34 -16.18
C SER A 221 6.50 -18.62 -15.56
N ARG A 222 7.39 -19.44 -15.00
CA ARG A 222 7.01 -20.58 -14.16
C ARG A 222 6.46 -20.09 -12.82
N VAL A 223 5.47 -20.79 -12.27
CA VAL A 223 4.93 -20.51 -10.93
C VAL A 223 5.94 -21.00 -9.88
N PRO A 224 6.39 -20.14 -8.95
CA PRO A 224 7.29 -20.57 -7.88
C PRO A 224 6.50 -21.30 -6.79
N ILE A 225 6.44 -22.63 -6.82
CA ILE A 225 5.73 -23.43 -5.81
C ILE A 225 6.75 -23.98 -4.81
N PRO A 226 6.63 -23.70 -3.50
CA PRO A 226 7.56 -24.24 -2.51
C PRO A 226 7.44 -25.75 -2.33
N ASP A 227 8.58 -26.41 -2.11
CA ASP A 227 8.63 -27.83 -1.76
C ASP A 227 8.00 -28.14 -0.39
N SER A 228 7.83 -27.12 0.46
CA SER A 228 7.16 -27.22 1.76
C SER A 228 5.65 -27.49 1.66
N LEU A 229 5.02 -27.20 0.51
CA LEU A 229 3.61 -27.52 0.29
C LEU A 229 3.44 -29.01 -0.02
N PRO A 230 2.40 -29.69 0.50
CA PRO A 230 2.13 -31.08 0.13
C PRO A 230 1.98 -31.24 -1.37
N ARG A 231 2.45 -32.37 -1.90
CA ARG A 231 2.46 -32.64 -3.34
C ARG A 231 1.07 -32.49 -3.96
N SER A 232 0.03 -32.89 -3.26
CA SER A 232 -1.36 -32.76 -3.68
C SER A 232 -1.78 -31.31 -3.90
N LEU A 233 -1.36 -30.39 -3.04
CA LEU A 233 -1.64 -28.96 -3.16
C LEU A 233 -0.81 -28.29 -4.26
N GLN A 234 0.46 -28.71 -4.42
CA GLN A 234 1.29 -28.29 -5.54
C GLN A 234 0.65 -28.63 -6.88
N LEU A 235 0.03 -29.81 -7.00
CA LEU A 235 -0.63 -30.26 -8.23
C LEU A 235 -1.85 -29.39 -8.57
N ILE A 236 -2.68 -29.05 -7.59
CA ILE A 236 -3.82 -28.16 -7.78
C ILE A 236 -3.35 -26.79 -8.28
N ILE A 237 -2.38 -26.18 -7.59
CA ILE A 237 -1.83 -24.87 -7.99
C ILE A 237 -1.23 -24.93 -9.40
N THR A 238 -0.45 -25.97 -9.70
CA THR A 238 0.18 -26.16 -11.00
C THR A 238 -0.87 -26.26 -12.11
N LYS A 239 -1.89 -27.12 -11.91
CA LYS A 239 -2.96 -27.35 -12.89
C LYS A 239 -3.82 -26.10 -13.09
N SER A 240 -4.17 -25.36 -12.03
CA SER A 240 -4.92 -24.11 -12.13
C SER A 240 -4.14 -23.02 -12.87
N LEU A 241 -2.81 -23.00 -12.76
CA LEU A 241 -1.95 -21.95 -13.32
C LEU A 241 -1.24 -22.33 -14.62
N GLU A 242 -1.65 -23.44 -15.25
CA GLU A 242 -1.24 -23.82 -16.59
C GLU A 242 -1.53 -22.68 -17.58
N LYS A 243 -0.57 -22.41 -18.46
CA LYS A 243 -0.65 -21.25 -19.36
C LYS A 243 -1.74 -21.44 -20.41
N LEU A 244 -1.81 -22.65 -20.97
CA LEU A 244 -2.83 -23.03 -21.93
C LEU A 244 -4.15 -23.36 -21.21
N PRO A 245 -5.27 -22.68 -21.54
CA PRO A 245 -6.57 -22.93 -20.91
C PRO A 245 -7.00 -24.40 -20.93
N LYS A 246 -6.70 -25.11 -22.04
CA LYS A 246 -7.01 -26.53 -22.23
C LYS A 246 -6.28 -27.50 -21.29
N ARG A 247 -5.23 -27.03 -20.60
CA ARG A 247 -4.47 -27.81 -19.60
C ARG A 247 -4.91 -27.53 -18.17
N ARG A 248 -5.81 -26.57 -17.96
CA ARG A 248 -6.40 -26.27 -16.65
C ARG A 248 -7.63 -27.13 -16.40
N TYR A 249 -8.20 -26.95 -15.21
CA TYR A 249 -9.54 -27.39 -14.88
C TYR A 249 -10.57 -26.91 -15.91
N THR A 250 -11.46 -27.82 -16.27
CA THR A 250 -12.53 -27.57 -17.25
C THR A 250 -13.78 -26.97 -16.60
N SER A 251 -13.94 -27.15 -15.28
CA SER A 251 -15.05 -26.63 -14.50
C SER A 251 -14.65 -26.30 -13.07
N ALA A 252 -15.39 -25.39 -12.43
CA ALA A 252 -15.22 -25.10 -11.01
C ALA A 252 -15.49 -26.32 -10.12
N ALA A 253 -16.43 -27.19 -10.51
CA ALA A 253 -16.74 -28.45 -9.84
C ALA A 253 -15.52 -29.39 -9.78
N GLU A 254 -14.79 -29.52 -10.89
CA GLU A 254 -13.59 -30.35 -10.98
C GLU A 254 -12.51 -29.88 -9.99
N MET A 255 -12.21 -28.57 -9.99
CA MET A 255 -11.23 -27.99 -9.07
C MET A 255 -11.66 -28.11 -7.61
N ARG A 256 -12.97 -27.92 -7.33
CA ARG A 256 -13.54 -28.03 -5.99
C ARG A 256 -13.43 -29.45 -5.43
N LEU A 257 -13.72 -30.47 -6.24
CA LEU A 257 -13.63 -31.87 -5.82
C LEU A 257 -12.19 -32.25 -5.46
N GLU A 258 -11.21 -31.81 -6.25
CA GLU A 258 -9.80 -32.07 -5.96
C GLU A 258 -9.35 -31.38 -4.66
N LEU A 259 -9.76 -30.12 -4.45
CA LEU A 259 -9.47 -29.39 -3.21
C LEU A 259 -10.11 -30.04 -1.98
N LEU A 260 -11.36 -30.52 -2.09
CA LEU A 260 -12.04 -31.25 -1.02
C LEU A 260 -11.36 -32.57 -0.67
N GLN A 261 -10.79 -33.27 -1.66
CA GLN A 261 -10.00 -34.48 -1.42
C GLN A 261 -8.73 -34.16 -0.63
N VAL A 262 -8.03 -33.08 -0.99
CA VAL A 262 -6.84 -32.61 -0.25
C VAL A 262 -7.22 -32.22 1.18
N MET A 263 -8.33 -31.51 1.37
CA MET A 263 -8.83 -31.10 2.70
C MET A 263 -9.07 -32.27 3.66
N ARG A 264 -9.35 -33.47 3.13
CA ARG A 264 -9.59 -34.69 3.92
C ARG A 264 -8.34 -35.51 4.19
N SER A 265 -7.21 -35.18 3.55
CA SER A 265 -5.93 -35.87 3.73
C SER A 265 -5.22 -35.44 5.01
N VAL A 266 -4.47 -36.36 5.63
CA VAL A 266 -3.81 -36.18 6.95
C VAL A 266 -2.64 -35.17 6.92
N ASP A 267 -2.13 -34.82 5.72
CA ASP A 267 -0.92 -33.99 5.54
C ASP A 267 -1.08 -32.50 5.89
N LEU A 268 -2.29 -32.02 6.18
CA LEU A 268 -2.54 -30.58 6.36
C LEU A 268 -2.20 -30.04 7.76
N ASN A 269 -2.11 -30.91 8.78
CA ASN A 269 -1.91 -30.48 10.16
C ASN A 269 -0.48 -29.99 10.45
N HIS A 270 0.48 -30.24 9.56
CA HIS A 270 1.88 -29.83 9.71
C HIS A 270 2.23 -28.53 8.96
N ILE A 271 1.29 -27.97 8.19
CA ILE A 271 1.56 -26.77 7.38
C ILE A 271 1.43 -25.54 8.26
N LYS A 272 2.57 -24.94 8.59
CA LYS A 272 2.61 -23.66 9.30
C LYS A 272 2.51 -22.51 8.30
N MET A 273 1.28 -22.06 8.07
CA MET A 273 0.95 -20.91 7.23
C MET A 273 1.77 -19.68 7.62
N GLY A 274 2.39 -19.02 6.64
CA GLY A 274 3.19 -17.82 6.87
C GLY A 274 4.54 -18.01 7.57
N GLN A 275 4.94 -19.23 8.00
CA GLN A 275 6.27 -19.43 8.60
C GLN A 275 7.40 -19.40 7.58
N ASP A 276 7.12 -19.74 6.32
CA ASP A 276 8.07 -19.52 5.23
C ASP A 276 8.25 -18.04 4.93
N ALA A 277 7.40 -17.13 5.43
CA ALA A 277 7.69 -15.69 5.36
C ALA A 277 8.90 -15.36 6.25
N ALA A 278 8.98 -15.82 7.50
CA ALA A 278 10.12 -15.48 8.37
C ALA A 278 11.45 -16.10 7.89
N THR A 279 11.42 -17.37 7.47
CA THR A 279 12.60 -18.08 6.97
C THR A 279 13.00 -17.59 5.58
N CYS A 280 12.07 -17.41 4.61
CA CYS A 280 12.40 -16.78 3.32
C CYS A 280 12.81 -15.32 3.46
N THR A 281 12.31 -14.56 4.45
CA THR A 281 12.61 -13.12 4.57
C THR A 281 14.04 -12.88 5.09
N THR A 282 14.51 -13.72 6.02
CA THR A 282 15.89 -13.68 6.52
C THR A 282 16.87 -14.23 5.48
N THR A 283 16.53 -15.33 4.79
CA THR A 283 17.38 -15.81 3.67
C THR A 283 17.33 -14.89 2.46
N ALA A 284 16.25 -14.16 2.19
CA ALA A 284 16.12 -13.31 1.00
C ALA A 284 17.11 -12.15 1.00
N PHE A 285 17.30 -11.42 2.11
CA PHE A 285 18.31 -10.35 2.10
C PHE A 285 19.71 -10.94 2.04
N ALA A 286 20.05 -11.93 2.86
CA ALA A 286 21.39 -12.52 2.86
C ALA A 286 21.75 -13.15 1.49
N SER A 287 20.83 -13.91 0.87
CA SER A 287 21.01 -14.50 -0.47
C SER A 287 20.99 -13.48 -1.60
N LYS A 288 20.24 -12.36 -1.46
CA LYS A 288 20.18 -11.32 -2.49
C LYS A 288 21.22 -10.21 -2.29
N SER A 289 21.80 -10.08 -1.10
CA SER A 289 22.82 -9.07 -0.77
C SER A 289 24.05 -9.08 -1.67
N PRO A 290 24.53 -10.24 -2.19
CA PRO A 290 25.60 -10.28 -3.19
C PRO A 290 25.22 -9.59 -4.51
N TYR A 291 23.94 -9.41 -4.81
CA TYR A 291 23.46 -8.69 -6.00
C TYR A 291 23.21 -7.20 -5.76
N PHE A 292 23.37 -6.73 -4.53
CA PHE A 292 23.30 -5.31 -4.19
C PHE A 292 24.69 -4.69 -4.32
N ALA A 293 24.75 -3.47 -4.85
CA ALA A 293 25.99 -2.71 -4.74
C ALA A 293 26.19 -2.33 -3.26
N GLN A 294 27.37 -2.61 -2.73
CA GLN A 294 27.72 -2.33 -1.34
C GLN A 294 29.07 -1.63 -1.24
N LYS A 295 29.23 -0.80 -0.20
CA LYS A 295 30.49 -0.13 0.12
C LYS A 295 30.74 -0.19 1.63
N SER A 296 31.91 -0.70 2.01
CA SER A 296 32.38 -0.62 3.39
C SER A 296 32.75 0.82 3.74
N MET A 297 32.38 1.21 4.94
CA MET A 297 32.53 2.56 5.47
C MET A 297 33.45 2.53 6.68
N THR A 298 34.24 3.59 6.84
CA THR A 298 35.09 3.79 8.03
C THR A 298 34.24 4.12 9.26
N ASP A 299 33.23 4.97 9.06
CA ASP A 299 32.46 5.56 10.16
C ASP A 299 30.95 5.30 10.01
N ARG A 300 30.24 5.40 11.13
CA ARG A 300 28.78 5.19 11.18
C ARG A 300 28.06 6.24 10.35
N VAL A 301 27.34 5.80 9.32
CA VAL A 301 26.53 6.66 8.46
C VAL A 301 25.20 6.98 9.15
N THR A 302 24.84 8.26 9.21
CA THR A 302 23.69 8.78 9.97
C THR A 302 22.58 9.34 9.09
N ALA A 303 22.90 9.78 7.89
CA ALA A 303 21.92 10.24 6.91
C ALA A 303 22.39 9.94 5.49
N ILE A 304 21.44 9.69 4.60
CA ILE A 304 21.66 9.48 3.17
C ILE A 304 20.65 10.36 2.42
N ALA A 305 21.07 10.96 1.31
CA ALA A 305 20.19 11.60 0.35
C ALA A 305 20.69 11.35 -1.07
N GLY A 306 19.78 11.19 -2.04
CA GLY A 306 20.16 10.93 -3.43
C GLY A 306 19.28 11.66 -4.43
N GLY A 307 19.85 11.89 -5.62
CA GLY A 307 19.13 12.23 -6.85
C GLY A 307 19.75 11.55 -8.06
N GLU A 308 19.26 11.88 -9.26
CA GLU A 308 19.51 11.11 -10.50
C GLU A 308 20.99 10.86 -10.87
N LYS A 309 21.93 11.69 -10.41
CA LYS A 309 23.36 11.59 -10.75
C LYS A 309 24.31 11.84 -9.58
N SER A 310 23.77 12.00 -8.37
CA SER A 310 24.57 12.44 -7.22
C SER A 310 23.94 11.97 -5.91
N HIS A 311 24.81 11.49 -5.03
CA HIS A 311 24.43 10.84 -3.79
C HIS A 311 25.30 11.38 -2.69
N CYS A 312 24.71 11.62 -1.54
CA CYS A 312 25.37 12.20 -0.39
C CYS A 312 25.04 11.38 0.84
N TYR A 313 26.00 11.28 1.74
CA TYR A 313 25.79 10.72 3.06
C TYR A 313 26.61 11.49 4.10
N SER A 314 26.15 11.48 5.35
CA SER A 314 26.93 11.96 6.48
C SER A 314 27.30 10.86 7.44
N THR A 315 28.42 11.04 8.12
CA THR A 315 28.82 10.21 9.26
C THR A 315 28.53 10.91 10.59
N SER A 316 28.69 10.17 11.69
CA SER A 316 28.60 10.73 13.05
C SER A 316 29.62 11.84 13.33
N ASP A 317 30.75 11.86 12.63
CA ASP A 317 31.87 12.81 12.83
C ASP A 317 31.69 14.13 12.07
N LEU A 318 30.44 14.46 11.71
CA LEU A 318 30.07 15.72 11.06
C LEU A 318 30.65 15.86 9.65
N LEU A 319 31.05 14.75 9.03
CA LEU A 319 31.58 14.71 7.68
C LEU A 319 30.46 14.41 6.68
N LEU A 320 30.38 15.22 5.63
CA LEU A 320 29.52 15.03 4.48
C LEU A 320 30.36 14.55 3.30
N TYR A 321 29.92 13.47 2.67
CA TYR A 321 30.57 12.91 1.49
C TYR A 321 29.64 13.03 0.29
N TRP A 322 30.18 13.52 -0.83
CA TRP A 322 29.51 13.56 -2.12
C TRP A 322 30.08 12.49 -3.04
N HIS A 323 29.23 11.71 -3.71
CA HIS A 323 29.66 10.66 -4.63
C HIS A 323 28.69 10.50 -5.81
N ASN A 324 29.19 10.05 -6.95
CA ASN A 324 28.38 9.43 -8.00
C ASN A 324 28.31 7.90 -7.77
N LEU A 325 27.20 7.22 -8.05
CA LEU A 325 27.01 5.80 -7.72
C LEU A 325 27.99 4.83 -8.44
N ASP A 326 28.87 5.33 -9.31
CA ASP A 326 29.94 4.57 -9.96
C ASP A 326 31.22 4.40 -9.12
N PHE A 327 31.23 4.84 -7.85
CA PHE A 327 32.25 4.56 -6.81
C PHE A 327 33.75 4.83 -7.11
N GLU A 328 34.11 5.31 -8.30
CA GLU A 328 35.50 5.49 -8.77
C GLU A 328 36.00 6.96 -8.76
N GLN A 329 35.15 7.99 -8.62
CA GLN A 329 35.57 9.40 -8.72
C GLN A 329 35.07 10.37 -7.64
N GLU A 330 35.93 11.38 -7.42
CA GLU A 330 36.00 12.50 -6.46
C GLU A 330 35.07 12.54 -5.24
N LYS A 331 35.71 12.33 -4.09
CA LYS A 331 35.19 12.43 -2.73
C LYS A 331 35.36 13.87 -2.22
N LEU A 332 34.39 14.76 -2.51
CA LEU A 332 34.34 16.04 -1.80
C LEU A 332 33.90 15.77 -0.35
N VAL A 333 34.82 15.98 0.60
CA VAL A 333 34.56 15.87 2.04
C VAL A 333 34.35 17.27 2.58
N VAL A 334 33.18 17.51 3.18
CA VAL A 334 32.89 18.77 3.88
C VAL A 334 32.71 18.48 5.35
N ARG A 335 33.51 19.14 6.18
CA ARG A 335 33.39 19.09 7.63
C ARG A 335 32.40 20.15 8.09
N SER A 336 31.41 19.74 8.87
CA SER A 336 30.49 20.66 9.55
C SER A 336 31.01 20.98 10.95
N GLU A 337 30.89 22.24 11.37
CA GLU A 337 31.20 22.67 12.74
C GLU A 337 30.12 22.24 13.75
N HIS A 338 28.97 21.79 13.26
CA HIS A 338 27.81 21.45 14.05
C HIS A 338 27.25 20.09 13.65
N ARG A 339 26.54 19.46 14.60
CA ARG A 339 25.89 18.17 14.41
C ARG A 339 24.96 18.21 13.20
N ILE A 340 25.23 17.35 12.22
CA ILE A 340 24.34 17.13 11.07
C ILE A 340 23.15 16.32 11.60
N GLU A 341 21.97 16.92 11.55
CA GLU A 341 20.71 16.31 11.98
C GLU A 341 20.02 15.63 10.79
N ALA A 342 20.11 16.23 9.60
CA ALA A 342 19.51 15.68 8.39
C ALA A 342 20.18 16.22 7.13
N ILE A 343 20.01 15.46 6.05
CA ILE A 343 20.39 15.85 4.70
C ILE A 343 19.15 15.68 3.81
N ALA A 344 18.94 16.59 2.87
CA ALA A 344 17.92 16.46 1.84
C ALA A 344 18.49 16.79 0.46
N PHE A 345 18.12 16.01 -0.55
CA PHE A 345 18.50 16.25 -1.95
C PHE A 345 17.24 16.48 -2.78
N ILE A 346 17.04 17.70 -3.29
CA ILE A 346 15.81 18.10 -3.97
C ILE A 346 16.17 18.90 -5.22
N LYS A 347 15.75 18.45 -6.41
CA LYS A 347 16.08 19.06 -7.72
C LYS A 347 17.58 19.39 -7.88
N ASN A 348 18.46 18.43 -7.60
CA ASN A 348 19.92 18.60 -7.69
C ASN A 348 20.53 19.61 -6.72
N LEU A 349 19.76 20.06 -5.72
CA LEU A 349 20.25 20.89 -4.63
C LEU A 349 20.36 20.07 -3.36
N LEU A 350 21.55 20.09 -2.77
CA LEU A 350 21.82 19.45 -1.49
C LEU A 350 21.62 20.45 -0.35
N PHE A 351 20.82 20.05 0.63
CA PHE A 351 20.59 20.77 1.85
C PHE A 351 21.17 19.98 3.02
N VAL A 352 21.96 20.64 3.86
CA VAL A 352 22.48 20.10 5.11
C VAL A 352 21.84 20.87 6.24
N ILE A 353 21.22 20.14 7.15
CA ILE A 353 20.51 20.70 8.29
C ILE A 353 21.23 20.30 9.55
N THR A 354 21.56 21.31 10.35
CA THR A 354 22.07 21.16 11.71
C THR A 354 21.00 21.65 12.68
N ASN A 355 21.24 21.46 13.98
CA ASN A 355 20.35 21.98 15.02
C ASN A 355 20.21 23.52 15.04
N ARG A 356 21.08 24.26 14.32
CA ARG A 356 21.15 25.74 14.35
C ARG A 356 21.24 26.40 12.99
N SER A 357 21.51 25.64 11.93
CA SER A 357 21.70 26.20 10.59
C SER A 357 21.14 25.31 9.50
N ILE A 358 20.74 25.92 8.39
CA ILE A 358 20.43 25.22 7.13
C ILE A 358 21.38 25.75 6.07
N TYR A 359 22.16 24.84 5.47
CA TYR A 359 23.08 25.15 4.38
C TYR A 359 22.57 24.56 3.07
N GLN A 360 22.58 25.35 2.01
CA GLN A 360 22.42 24.87 0.65
C GLN A 360 23.79 24.77 -0.01
N PHE A 361 24.09 23.61 -0.59
CA PHE A 361 25.32 23.41 -1.35
C PHE A 361 25.07 23.69 -2.82
N VAL A 362 25.87 24.59 -3.39
CA VAL A 362 25.87 24.90 -4.82
C VAL A 362 27.30 24.67 -5.32
N GLN A 363 27.47 23.73 -6.26
CA GLN A 363 28.79 23.34 -6.77
C GLN A 363 29.79 23.00 -5.64
N GLY A 364 29.33 22.27 -4.61
CA GLY A 364 30.16 21.86 -3.47
C GLY A 364 30.43 22.94 -2.41
N LYS A 365 30.01 24.19 -2.61
CA LYS A 365 30.21 25.27 -1.62
C LYS A 365 28.97 25.48 -0.75
N PRO A 366 29.10 25.52 0.59
CA PRO A 366 27.98 25.78 1.48
C PRO A 366 27.56 27.24 1.45
N LYS A 367 26.26 27.49 1.30
CA LYS A 367 25.61 28.80 1.47
C LYS A 367 24.61 28.69 2.63
N ALA A 368 24.83 29.44 3.71
CA ALA A 368 23.89 29.51 4.81
C ALA A 368 22.57 30.17 4.34
N LEU A 369 21.46 29.45 4.48
CA LEU A 369 20.11 29.95 4.15
C LEU A 369 19.36 30.42 5.38
N TYR A 370 19.63 29.80 6.52
CA TYR A 370 19.01 30.10 7.79
C TYR A 370 19.98 29.79 8.92
N GLN A 371 19.99 30.65 9.93
CA GLN A 371 20.74 30.47 11.17
C GLN A 371 19.85 30.92 12.34
N SER A 372 19.83 30.13 13.40
CA SER A 372 19.07 30.41 14.61
C SER A 372 19.88 30.06 15.86
N PRO A 373 19.82 30.89 16.90
CA PRO A 373 20.43 30.56 18.19
C PRO A 373 19.68 29.40 18.91
N LEU A 374 18.41 29.17 18.56
CA LEU A 374 17.54 28.15 19.13
C LEU A 374 17.33 26.99 18.15
N PRO A 375 17.11 25.75 18.66
CA PRO A 375 16.65 24.63 17.83
C PRO A 375 15.34 24.95 17.10
N PHE A 376 15.19 24.40 15.90
CA PHE A 376 14.02 24.61 15.05
C PHE A 376 13.61 23.33 14.34
N LEU A 377 12.35 23.28 13.91
CA LEU A 377 11.89 22.31 12.92
C LEU A 377 11.95 22.94 11.53
N TRP A 378 12.10 22.11 10.50
CA TRP A 378 12.26 22.57 9.13
C TRP A 378 11.47 21.67 8.16
N ALA A 379 11.11 22.23 7.02
CA ALA A 379 10.58 21.48 5.89
C ALA A 379 10.92 22.20 4.59
N VAL A 380 11.42 21.47 3.58
CA VAL A 380 11.67 22.02 2.25
C VAL A 380 10.61 21.50 1.29
N SER A 381 10.07 22.39 0.47
CA SER A 381 9.14 22.01 -0.59
C SER A 381 9.73 20.97 -1.54
N PRO A 382 8.95 20.01 -2.07
CA PRO A 382 9.42 19.02 -3.04
C PRO A 382 10.03 19.62 -4.32
N HIS A 383 9.74 20.90 -4.61
CA HIS A 383 10.29 21.61 -5.76
C HIS A 383 11.51 22.48 -5.45
N ALA A 384 11.99 22.48 -4.20
CA ALA A 384 13.09 23.30 -3.69
C ALA A 384 12.94 24.81 -3.97
N ASP A 385 11.71 25.32 -4.08
CA ASP A 385 11.43 26.74 -4.34
C ASP A 385 11.17 27.55 -3.05
N TRP A 386 10.81 26.87 -1.96
CA TRP A 386 10.69 27.47 -0.63
C TRP A 386 11.04 26.49 0.50
N LEU A 387 11.41 27.08 1.64
CA LEU A 387 11.79 26.45 2.90
C LEU A 387 10.88 27.01 4.00
N ALA A 388 10.39 26.15 4.90
CA ALA A 388 9.72 26.53 6.13
C ALA A 388 10.60 26.18 7.33
N VAL A 389 10.66 27.09 8.30
CA VAL A 389 11.35 26.89 9.58
C VAL A 389 10.45 27.35 10.70
N THR A 390 10.38 26.59 11.79
CA THR A 390 9.63 27.01 12.98
C THR A 390 10.49 26.93 14.23
N THR A 391 10.44 28.02 15.00
CA THR A 391 11.21 28.22 16.23
C THR A 391 10.21 28.63 17.30
N GLY A 392 9.88 27.71 18.22
CA GLY A 392 8.84 27.92 19.22
C GLY A 392 7.47 28.20 18.58
N LYS A 393 6.96 29.43 18.73
CA LYS A 393 5.64 29.86 18.25
C LYS A 393 5.68 30.59 16.90
N GLN A 394 6.84 30.71 16.28
CA GLN A 394 7.01 31.42 15.02
C GLN A 394 7.27 30.42 13.88
N LEU A 395 6.63 30.67 12.74
CA LEU A 395 6.87 29.98 11.47
C LEU A 395 7.35 31.00 10.46
N GLU A 396 8.53 30.78 9.90
CA GLU A 396 9.08 31.53 8.78
C GLU A 396 9.03 30.66 7.52
N ILE A 397 8.40 31.17 6.46
CA ILE A 397 8.44 30.58 5.11
C ILE A 397 9.29 31.48 4.22
N ARG A 398 10.42 30.96 3.73
CA ARG A 398 11.37 31.64 2.86
C ARG A 398 11.27 31.10 1.45
N ASN A 399 11.06 32.00 0.49
CA ASN A 399 11.23 31.68 -0.92
C ASN A 399 12.73 31.64 -1.25
N LEU A 400 13.21 30.53 -1.80
CA LEU A 400 14.63 30.30 -2.07
C LEU A 400 15.11 30.96 -3.38
N VAL A 401 14.18 31.27 -4.30
CA VAL A 401 14.49 31.91 -5.58
C VAL A 401 14.72 33.42 -5.40
N TYR A 402 13.83 34.09 -4.67
CA TYR A 402 13.85 35.55 -4.49
C TYR A 402 14.36 35.97 -3.10
N ASN A 403 14.73 35.02 -2.25
CA ASN A 403 15.19 35.25 -0.87
C ASN A 403 14.25 36.12 -0.01
N ARG A 404 12.93 35.99 -0.22
CA ARG A 404 11.91 36.69 0.56
C ARG A 404 11.33 35.79 1.65
N ALA A 405 11.28 36.27 2.89
CA ALA A 405 10.68 35.57 4.01
C ALA A 405 9.31 36.14 4.36
N MET A 406 8.38 35.26 4.74
CA MET A 406 7.09 35.58 5.34
C MET A 406 7.00 34.90 6.69
N ARG A 407 6.39 35.55 7.68
CA ARG A 407 6.31 35.04 9.05
C ARG A 407 4.88 34.94 9.52
N LEU A 408 4.61 33.92 10.32
CA LEU A 408 3.35 33.68 11.00
C LEU A 408 3.64 33.33 12.45
N GLU A 409 2.95 33.98 13.38
CA GLU A 409 3.10 33.73 14.81
C GLU A 409 1.82 33.09 15.35
N PHE A 410 1.98 32.09 16.23
CA PHE A 410 0.87 31.33 16.80
C PHE A 410 0.68 31.68 18.28
N ALA A 411 -0.55 31.91 18.70
CA ALA A 411 -0.84 32.31 20.07
C ALA A 411 -0.51 31.24 21.13
N SER A 412 -0.79 29.96 20.83
CA SER A 412 -0.95 28.95 21.89
C SER A 412 0.21 27.95 22.00
N ARG A 413 0.57 27.21 20.95
CA ARG A 413 1.51 26.08 21.04
C ARG A 413 2.48 26.03 19.86
N SER A 414 3.68 25.52 20.12
CA SER A 414 4.69 25.20 19.09
C SER A 414 4.27 23.97 18.29
N PHE A 415 4.79 23.86 17.07
CA PHE A 415 4.64 22.64 16.29
C PHE A 415 5.48 21.50 16.87
N SER A 416 4.94 20.29 16.84
CA SER A 416 5.68 19.03 17.04
C SER A 416 6.28 18.54 15.72
N CYS A 417 5.65 18.85 14.58
CA CYS A 417 6.11 18.43 13.26
C CYS A 417 5.65 19.43 12.19
N ILE A 418 6.48 19.69 11.18
CA ILE A 418 6.09 20.43 9.97
C ILE A 418 6.48 19.64 8.72
N ILE A 419 5.61 19.62 7.70
CA ILE A 419 5.77 18.80 6.49
C ILE A 419 5.36 19.64 5.28
N ALA A 420 6.28 19.90 4.36
CA ALA A 420 5.98 20.52 3.07
C ALA A 420 5.67 19.41 2.06
N PHE A 421 4.40 19.25 1.71
CA PHE A 421 3.93 18.08 0.94
C PHE A 421 3.59 18.38 -0.53
N ASP A 422 3.53 19.65 -0.93
CA ASP A 422 3.42 20.04 -2.34
C ASP A 422 4.14 21.38 -2.62
N ARG A 423 3.93 21.95 -3.81
CA ARG A 423 4.52 23.25 -4.22
C ARG A 423 4.02 24.45 -3.40
N HIS A 424 2.91 24.34 -2.70
CA HIS A 424 2.15 25.47 -2.20
C HIS A 424 1.72 25.36 -0.74
N LEU A 425 1.80 24.18 -0.13
CA LEU A 425 1.17 23.82 1.12
C LEU A 425 2.18 23.21 2.09
N LEU A 426 2.02 23.63 3.33
CA LEU A 426 2.72 23.14 4.50
C LEU A 426 1.67 22.60 5.47
N LEU A 427 1.90 21.41 5.99
CA LEU A 427 1.17 20.87 7.13
C LEU A 427 1.98 21.15 8.40
N GLY A 428 1.41 21.90 9.34
CA GLY A 428 1.95 22.05 10.69
C GLY A 428 1.11 21.25 11.69
N ILE A 429 1.76 20.44 12.52
CA ILE A 429 1.10 19.60 13.53
C ILE A 429 1.56 20.05 14.91
N ALA A 430 0.62 20.26 15.83
CA ALA A 430 0.88 20.60 17.22
C ALA A 430 0.16 19.60 18.15
N ASN A 431 0.95 18.82 18.88
CA ASN A 431 0.45 17.80 19.81
C ASN A 431 -0.23 18.42 21.05
N ARG A 432 -1.22 17.70 21.57
CA ARG A 432 -1.91 17.97 22.83
C ARG A 432 -1.87 16.74 23.72
N PRO A 433 -0.77 16.58 24.49
CA PRO A 433 -0.58 15.39 25.33
C PRO A 433 -1.75 15.19 26.30
N ASP A 434 -2.24 16.28 26.89
CA ASP A 434 -3.36 16.29 27.85
C ASP A 434 -4.64 15.64 27.31
N SER A 435 -4.89 15.74 26.00
CA SER A 435 -6.10 15.21 25.35
C SER A 435 -5.80 14.07 24.38
N ASN A 436 -4.54 13.61 24.29
CA ASN A 436 -4.08 12.60 23.33
C ASN A 436 -4.50 12.89 21.86
N GLU A 437 -4.48 14.17 21.46
CA GLU A 437 -4.87 14.61 20.13
C GLU A 437 -3.83 15.56 19.54
N SER A 438 -3.80 15.70 18.22
CA SER A 438 -3.00 16.73 17.55
C SER A 438 -3.88 17.70 16.79
N ARG A 439 -3.47 18.97 16.74
CA ARG A 439 -4.03 19.94 15.80
C ARG A 439 -3.14 20.03 14.59
N ALA A 440 -3.69 19.65 13.43
CA ALA A 440 -3.08 19.81 12.13
C ALA A 440 -3.61 21.09 11.48
N ILE A 441 -2.72 21.93 10.93
CA ILE A 441 -3.09 23.13 10.19
C ILE A 441 -2.42 23.15 8.83
N ILE A 442 -3.21 23.44 7.79
CA ILE A 442 -2.72 23.56 6.42
C ILE A 442 -2.44 25.03 6.16
N ILE A 443 -1.21 25.34 5.78
CA ILE A 443 -0.69 26.69 5.61
C ILE A 443 -0.21 26.82 4.18
N SER A 444 -0.63 27.87 3.47
CA SER A 444 -0.07 28.18 2.15
C SER A 444 1.36 28.72 2.27
N ARG A 445 2.13 28.65 1.19
CA ARG A 445 3.47 29.28 1.09
C ARG A 445 3.47 30.79 1.36
N ARG A 446 2.30 31.44 1.40
CA ARG A 446 2.11 32.86 1.77
C ARG A 446 1.72 33.05 3.25
N CYS A 447 1.92 32.04 4.09
CA CYS A 447 1.56 32.04 5.51
C CYS A 447 0.05 32.17 5.80
N ASN A 448 -0.83 31.97 4.82
CA ASN A 448 -2.27 31.91 5.07
C ASN A 448 -2.67 30.52 5.60
N ILE A 449 -3.39 30.48 6.73
CA ILE A 449 -4.00 29.25 7.26
C ILE A 449 -5.25 28.95 6.42
N LEU A 450 -5.23 27.83 5.71
CA LEU A 450 -6.33 27.40 4.83
C LEU A 450 -7.32 26.51 5.56
N TYR A 451 -6.82 25.53 6.35
CA TYR A 451 -7.64 24.54 7.03
C TYR A 451 -7.08 24.22 8.41
N ARG A 452 -7.96 23.82 9.33
CA ARG A 452 -7.62 23.26 10.64
C ARG A 452 -8.29 21.91 10.80
N LEU A 453 -7.53 20.93 11.25
CA LEU A 453 -7.91 19.53 11.38
C LEU A 453 -7.57 19.06 12.79
N ALA A 454 -8.40 18.20 13.35
CA ALA A 454 -8.10 17.48 14.59
C ALA A 454 -7.70 16.06 14.23
N LEU A 455 -6.55 15.61 14.73
CA LEU A 455 -6.06 14.25 14.59
C LEU A 455 -6.25 13.54 15.95
N PRO A 456 -6.93 12.40 16.01
CA PRO A 456 -7.17 11.64 17.24
C PRO A 456 -5.94 10.83 17.69
N ILE A 457 -4.74 11.37 17.44
CA ILE A 457 -3.43 10.76 17.72
C ILE A 457 -2.42 11.86 18.04
N LEU A 458 -1.38 11.52 18.79
CA LEU A 458 -0.15 12.33 18.87
C LEU A 458 0.79 11.94 17.74
N VAL A 459 1.41 12.93 17.08
CA VAL A 459 2.32 12.68 15.96
C VAL A 459 3.74 13.08 16.36
N ASP A 460 4.69 12.15 16.26
CA ASP A 460 6.12 12.44 16.54
C ASP A 460 6.94 12.69 15.27
N TYR A 461 6.50 12.13 14.14
CA TYR A 461 7.21 12.22 12.87
C TYR A 461 6.26 12.08 11.69
N GLY A 462 6.62 12.67 10.56
CA GLY A 462 5.89 12.50 9.32
C GLY A 462 6.67 12.94 8.11
N ILE A 463 6.28 12.41 6.96
CA ILE A 463 6.94 12.64 5.68
C ILE A 463 5.93 13.03 4.61
N ALA A 464 6.38 13.86 3.67
CA ALA A 464 5.65 14.12 2.44
C ALA A 464 5.62 12.85 1.58
N THR A 465 4.52 12.63 0.88
CA THR A 465 4.42 11.55 -0.12
C THR A 465 4.68 12.11 -1.52
N PHE A 466 4.77 11.23 -2.52
CA PHE A 466 4.86 11.65 -3.93
C PHE A 466 3.53 12.17 -4.50
N SER A 467 2.48 12.25 -3.69
CA SER A 467 1.20 12.85 -4.06
C SER A 467 1.04 14.25 -3.44
N SER A 468 0.34 15.14 -4.14
CA SER A 468 0.20 16.55 -3.73
C SER A 468 -0.73 16.79 -2.53
N ASN A 469 -1.39 15.76 -2.01
CA ASN A 469 -2.42 15.91 -0.98
C ASN A 469 -2.35 14.85 0.12
N ARG A 470 -1.28 14.05 0.21
CA ARG A 470 -1.14 12.99 1.22
C ARG A 470 0.17 13.12 1.97
N VAL A 471 0.13 12.84 3.26
CA VAL A 471 1.29 12.68 4.13
C VAL A 471 1.21 11.36 4.88
N LEU A 472 2.37 10.80 5.23
CA LEU A 472 2.47 9.65 6.12
C LEU A 472 2.93 10.12 7.50
N LEU A 473 2.22 9.73 8.54
CA LEU A 473 2.45 10.14 9.92
C LEU A 473 2.75 8.92 10.79
N ARG A 474 3.60 9.07 11.81
CA ARG A 474 3.83 8.05 12.84
C ARG A 474 3.24 8.50 14.17
N ASP A 475 2.58 7.56 14.82
CA ASP A 475 2.02 7.73 16.15
C ASP A 475 3.12 7.81 17.21
N ALA A 476 3.04 8.84 18.05
CA ALA A 476 4.03 9.10 19.10
C ALA A 476 3.96 8.11 20.26
N HIS A 477 2.78 7.57 20.56
CA HIS A 477 2.57 6.64 21.67
C HIS A 477 2.75 5.19 21.25
N ASN A 478 2.25 4.84 20.07
CA ASN A 478 2.33 3.48 19.55
C ASN A 478 2.96 3.48 18.17
N ARG A 479 4.29 3.38 18.11
CA ARG A 479 5.06 3.37 16.86
C ARG A 479 4.84 2.14 15.98
N LYS A 480 4.02 1.18 16.42
CA LYS A 480 3.47 0.12 15.57
C LYS A 480 2.32 0.61 14.69
N ASN A 481 1.89 1.86 14.84
CA ASN A 481 0.88 2.49 14.02
C ASN A 481 1.49 3.63 13.20
N ILE A 482 1.24 3.58 11.90
CA ILE A 482 1.41 4.71 11.00
C ILE A 482 0.06 5.09 10.41
N TYR A 483 -0.05 6.33 9.92
CA TYR A 483 -1.31 6.88 9.43
C TYR A 483 -1.11 7.59 8.10
N LEU A 484 -1.91 7.25 7.11
CA LEU A 484 -2.03 8.03 5.88
C LEU A 484 -3.09 9.11 6.08
N LEU A 485 -2.66 10.36 5.98
CA LEU A 485 -3.53 11.53 6.02
C LEU A 485 -3.68 12.10 4.61
N ASP A 486 -4.85 11.90 4.00
CA ASP A 486 -5.30 12.66 2.84
C ASP A 486 -5.84 14.01 3.32
N VAL A 487 -5.31 15.10 2.78
CA VAL A 487 -5.75 16.47 3.08
C VAL A 487 -7.04 16.80 2.33
N LYS A 488 -7.22 16.26 1.11
CA LYS A 488 -8.36 16.55 0.25
C LYS A 488 -8.79 15.33 -0.59
N PRO A 489 -9.96 14.71 -0.31
CA PRO A 489 -10.81 14.92 0.87
C PRO A 489 -10.10 14.49 2.15
N TYR A 490 -10.47 15.08 3.30
CA TYR A 490 -9.91 14.67 4.59
C TYR A 490 -10.19 13.18 4.87
N ARG A 491 -9.12 12.38 4.97
CA ARG A 491 -9.19 10.97 5.37
C ARG A 491 -7.95 10.65 6.18
N LEU A 492 -8.15 10.01 7.33
CA LEU A 492 -7.07 9.48 8.15
C LEU A 492 -7.21 7.95 8.19
N LEU A 493 -6.29 7.24 7.56
CA LEU A 493 -6.26 5.78 7.48
C LEU A 493 -5.15 5.25 8.38
N ARG A 494 -5.50 4.43 9.37
CA ARG A 494 -4.53 3.72 10.21
C ARG A 494 -3.98 2.51 9.47
N ILE A 495 -2.66 2.33 9.53
CA ILE A 495 -1.96 1.14 9.06
C ILE A 495 -1.27 0.53 10.29
N PRO A 496 -1.82 -0.57 10.85
CA PRO A 496 -1.16 -1.30 11.92
C PRO A 496 0.02 -2.11 11.37
N LEU A 497 1.09 -2.18 12.13
CA LEU A 497 2.29 -2.98 11.86
C LEU A 497 2.59 -3.88 13.06
N GLU A 498 3.33 -4.96 12.83
CA GLU A 498 3.69 -5.90 13.89
C GLU A 498 4.80 -5.35 14.81
N HIS A 499 5.69 -4.56 14.23
CA HIS A 499 6.90 -4.03 14.85
C HIS A 499 6.90 -2.50 14.89
N GLU A 500 7.66 -1.93 15.82
CA GLU A 500 7.78 -0.47 15.98
C GLU A 500 8.61 0.15 14.86
N VAL A 501 8.05 1.16 14.19
CA VAL A 501 8.70 1.86 13.09
C VAL A 501 9.75 2.85 13.60
N LEU A 502 10.97 2.72 13.10
CA LEU A 502 12.12 3.56 13.44
C LEU A 502 12.35 4.67 12.40
N LEU A 503 12.53 4.30 11.13
CA LEU A 503 12.72 5.23 10.02
C LEU A 503 11.61 5.04 8.99
N MET A 504 11.29 6.10 8.27
CA MET A 504 10.31 6.08 7.19
C MET A 504 10.81 6.93 6.03
N THR A 505 10.63 6.44 4.82
CA THR A 505 10.84 7.25 3.62
C THR A 505 9.77 6.95 2.58
N ALA A 506 9.40 7.97 1.84
CA ALA A 506 8.44 7.85 0.76
C ALA A 506 9.19 7.48 -0.52
N THR A 507 8.51 6.77 -1.39
CA THR A 507 8.97 6.45 -2.74
C THR A 507 7.81 6.68 -3.71
N ILE A 508 8.11 6.75 -4.99
CA ILE A 508 7.09 6.91 -6.03
C ILE A 508 6.08 5.76 -6.06
N TRP A 509 6.48 4.56 -5.63
CA TRP A 509 5.67 3.34 -5.63
C TRP A 509 4.99 3.10 -4.27
N GLY A 510 5.36 3.87 -3.22
CA GLY A 510 4.81 3.67 -1.89
C GLY A 510 5.73 4.19 -0.78
N TYR A 511 6.05 3.31 0.17
CA TYR A 511 6.79 3.64 1.38
C TYR A 511 7.79 2.54 1.75
N ALA A 512 8.97 2.93 2.22
CA ALA A 512 9.92 2.02 2.84
C ALA A 512 10.13 2.44 4.30
N LEU A 513 9.96 1.48 5.21
CA LEU A 513 10.05 1.69 6.66
C LEU A 513 11.09 0.75 7.23
N THR A 514 11.66 1.10 8.38
CA THR A 514 12.49 0.19 9.18
C THR A 514 11.83 -0.08 10.51
N ALA A 515 11.97 -1.29 11.03
CA ALA A 515 11.48 -1.68 12.35
C ALA A 515 12.46 -2.63 13.05
N LYS A 516 12.48 -2.62 14.39
CA LYS A 516 13.29 -3.59 15.14
C LYS A 516 12.74 -5.00 14.93
N TYR A 517 13.61 -5.94 14.56
CA TYR A 517 13.26 -7.34 14.43
C TYR A 517 13.78 -8.11 15.64
N GLU A 518 12.86 -8.59 16.48
CA GLU A 518 13.16 -9.38 17.67
C GLU A 518 12.88 -10.85 17.35
N ASP A 519 13.92 -11.64 17.14
CA ASP A 519 13.80 -13.09 16.96
C ASP A 519 13.96 -13.77 18.33
N CYS A 520 12.94 -14.49 18.79
CA CYS A 520 12.83 -14.98 20.17
C CYS A 520 13.77 -16.14 20.52
N GLN A 521 14.71 -16.57 19.66
CA GLN A 521 15.47 -17.81 19.92
C GLN A 521 16.98 -17.82 19.65
N LEU A 522 17.61 -16.74 19.16
CA LEU A 522 19.07 -16.73 18.95
C LEU A 522 19.69 -15.43 19.44
N GLY A 523 20.57 -15.54 20.43
CA GLY A 523 21.18 -14.40 21.11
C GLY A 523 22.06 -13.50 20.23
N ALA A 524 22.10 -12.23 20.64
CA ALA A 524 23.21 -11.28 20.52
C ALA A 524 23.50 -10.54 19.20
N ASP A 525 22.67 -10.64 18.14
CA ASP A 525 22.80 -9.76 16.98
C ASP A 525 21.51 -8.97 16.69
N GLN A 526 21.62 -7.64 16.69
CA GLN A 526 20.52 -6.73 16.39
C GLN A 526 20.15 -6.86 14.91
N LYS A 527 18.87 -7.13 14.61
CA LYS A 527 18.35 -7.20 13.25
C LYS A 527 17.33 -6.10 13.00
N THR A 528 17.26 -5.65 11.75
CA THR A 528 16.29 -4.64 11.31
C THR A 528 15.41 -5.19 10.20
N MET A 529 14.09 -5.09 10.36
CA MET A 529 13.14 -5.38 9.29
C MET A 529 12.93 -4.13 8.43
N LEU A 530 13.17 -4.25 7.13
CA LEU A 530 12.68 -3.33 6.11
C LEU A 530 11.27 -3.73 5.73
N ILE A 531 10.33 -2.80 5.78
CA ILE A 531 8.92 -2.99 5.43
C ILE A 531 8.63 -2.13 4.20
N PHE A 532 8.20 -2.75 3.11
CA PHE A 532 7.81 -2.07 1.88
C PHE A 532 6.29 -2.05 1.79
N LEU A 533 5.70 -0.86 1.66
CA LEU A 533 4.26 -0.67 1.53
C LEU A 533 3.93 0.01 0.21
N ASP A 534 2.78 -0.28 -0.38
CA ASP A 534 2.26 0.45 -1.53
C ASP A 534 1.72 1.85 -1.13
N LEU A 535 1.31 2.66 -2.11
CA LEU A 535 0.73 3.98 -1.86
C LEU A 535 -0.55 3.98 -1.02
N ARG A 536 -1.21 2.82 -0.87
CA ARG A 536 -2.42 2.63 -0.04
C ARG A 536 -2.08 2.13 1.37
N GLY A 537 -0.83 1.78 1.63
CA GLY A 537 -0.37 1.23 2.90
C GLY A 537 -0.41 -0.30 3.00
N ASN A 538 -0.68 -1.01 1.90
CA ASN A 538 -0.64 -2.47 1.88
C ASN A 538 0.80 -2.95 1.88
N ASN A 539 1.09 -4.01 2.63
CA ASN A 539 2.43 -4.62 2.62
C ASN A 539 2.73 -5.24 1.25
N LEU A 540 3.83 -4.81 0.65
CA LEU A 540 4.36 -5.34 -0.60
C LEU A 540 5.36 -6.45 -0.34
N ASN A 541 6.26 -6.23 0.61
CA ASN A 541 7.26 -7.20 1.04
C ASN A 541 7.93 -6.74 2.34
N ASN A 542 8.60 -7.66 3.01
CA ASN A 542 9.52 -7.37 4.11
C ASN A 542 10.90 -7.94 3.77
N LEU A 543 11.97 -7.36 4.30
CA LEU A 543 13.33 -7.91 4.24
C LEU A 543 13.98 -7.79 5.61
N ILE A 544 14.68 -8.82 6.07
CA ILE A 544 15.42 -8.76 7.34
C ILE A 544 16.88 -8.49 7.03
N VAL A 545 17.41 -7.44 7.63
CA VAL A 545 18.81 -7.02 7.50
C VAL A 545 19.52 -7.32 8.81
N GLU A 546 20.67 -7.97 8.72
CA GLU A 546 21.58 -8.14 9.85
C GLU A 546 22.19 -6.78 10.19
N GLY A 547 22.09 -6.36 11.46
CA GLY A 547 22.54 -5.05 11.92
C GLY A 547 21.43 -4.01 12.07
N GLU A 548 21.84 -2.85 12.60
CA GLU A 548 20.99 -1.67 12.74
C GLU A 548 20.98 -0.88 11.42
N VAL A 549 19.80 -0.67 10.82
CA VAL A 549 19.66 0.30 9.73
C VAL A 549 19.60 1.71 10.31
N THR A 550 20.64 2.50 10.05
CA THR A 550 20.82 3.84 10.64
C THR A 550 20.34 4.96 9.75
N ALA A 551 20.24 4.73 8.44
CA ALA A 551 19.70 5.67 7.46
C ALA A 551 19.04 4.92 6.30
N ILE A 552 18.01 5.53 5.72
CA ILE A 552 17.27 5.00 4.56
C ILE A 552 16.85 6.16 3.66
N ALA A 553 17.08 6.05 2.36
CA ALA A 553 16.70 7.09 1.40
C ALA A 553 16.43 6.52 0.00
N PRO A 554 15.39 7.02 -0.70
CA PRO A 554 15.26 6.79 -2.13
C PRO A 554 16.38 7.51 -2.85
N ILE A 555 16.97 6.82 -3.81
CA ILE A 555 18.07 7.37 -4.61
C ILE A 555 17.61 7.60 -6.05
N GLU A 556 16.90 6.62 -6.62
CA GLU A 556 16.29 6.67 -7.94
C GLU A 556 14.92 6.00 -7.91
N HIS A 557 14.21 6.01 -9.04
CA HIS A 557 12.89 5.39 -9.22
C HIS A 557 12.79 3.97 -8.62
N SER A 558 13.83 3.16 -8.79
CA SER A 558 13.87 1.76 -8.32
C SER A 558 15.04 1.44 -7.38
N LEU A 559 15.77 2.45 -6.91
CA LEU A 559 16.95 2.25 -6.08
C LEU A 559 16.75 2.88 -4.70
N LEU A 560 16.89 2.06 -3.66
CA LEU A 560 16.82 2.46 -2.26
C LEU A 560 18.18 2.27 -1.61
N ALA A 561 18.73 3.30 -1.00
CA ALA A 561 19.94 3.17 -0.20
C ALA A 561 19.60 2.97 1.28
N ILE A 562 20.35 2.08 1.92
CA ILE A 562 20.35 1.91 3.37
C ILE A 562 21.78 1.97 3.92
N ALA A 563 21.95 2.54 5.09
CA ALA A 563 23.16 2.40 5.89
C ALA A 563 22.92 1.38 6.99
N VAL A 564 23.86 0.46 7.17
CA VAL A 564 23.79 -0.63 8.14
C VAL A 564 25.03 -0.59 9.02
N THR A 565 24.82 -0.79 10.32
CA THR A 565 25.89 -0.95 11.32
C THR A 565 25.71 -2.28 12.02
N ASP A 566 26.74 -3.13 11.98
CA ASP A 566 26.80 -4.43 12.65
C ASP A 566 28.17 -4.66 13.29
N LYS A 567 28.41 -5.86 13.83
CA LYS A 567 29.71 -6.24 14.43
C LYS A 567 30.87 -6.24 13.43
N SER A 568 30.59 -6.36 12.13
CA SER A 568 31.59 -6.37 11.06
C SER A 568 31.93 -4.97 10.53
N GLY A 569 31.22 -3.94 10.99
CA GLY A 569 31.50 -2.53 10.72
C GLY A 569 30.30 -1.78 10.14
N HIS A 570 30.60 -0.77 9.32
CA HIS A 570 29.61 0.10 8.71
C HIS A 570 29.55 -0.13 7.21
N ARG A 571 28.35 -0.25 6.64
CA ARG A 571 28.15 -0.47 5.20
C ARG A 571 27.01 0.39 4.66
N ILE A 572 27.13 0.80 3.40
CA ILE A 572 26.00 1.33 2.62
C ILE A 572 25.64 0.28 1.57
N TYR A 573 24.35 -0.04 1.48
CA TYR A 573 23.79 -0.89 0.42
C TYR A 573 22.93 -0.04 -0.50
N ALA A 574 23.06 -0.24 -1.80
CA ALA A 574 22.14 0.24 -2.82
C ALA A 574 21.28 -0.94 -3.31
N ILE A 575 20.02 -0.94 -2.88
CA ILE A 575 19.06 -2.00 -3.10
C ILE A 575 18.24 -1.67 -4.34
N ASN A 576 18.41 -2.47 -5.40
CA ASN A 576 17.57 -2.38 -6.58
C ASN A 576 16.26 -3.15 -6.34
N LEU A 577 15.18 -2.40 -6.11
CA LEU A 577 13.88 -2.96 -5.76
C LEU A 577 13.24 -3.76 -6.91
N LYS A 578 13.58 -3.48 -8.18
CA LYS A 578 13.13 -4.31 -9.32
C LYS A 578 13.74 -5.71 -9.27
N LYS A 579 14.99 -5.83 -8.82
CA LYS A 579 15.66 -7.13 -8.63
C LYS A 579 15.12 -7.91 -7.43
N LEU A 580 14.31 -7.28 -6.58
CA LEU A 580 13.73 -7.91 -5.40
C LEU A 580 12.35 -8.56 -5.65
N GLU A 581 11.80 -8.49 -6.87
CA GLU A 581 10.46 -8.99 -7.23
C GLU A 581 9.33 -8.37 -6.39
N ILE A 582 9.55 -7.18 -5.83
CA ILE A 582 8.55 -6.45 -5.04
C ILE A 582 7.56 -5.83 -6.03
N ASP A 583 6.25 -6.03 -5.81
CA ASP A 583 5.19 -5.53 -6.68
C ASP A 583 5.04 -4.01 -6.54
N LEU A 584 5.89 -3.25 -7.24
CA LEU A 584 5.86 -1.80 -7.25
C LEU A 584 4.74 -1.30 -8.17
N VAL A 585 3.48 -1.51 -7.78
CA VAL A 585 2.32 -0.99 -8.52
C VAL A 585 2.28 0.53 -8.38
N LEU A 586 2.46 1.24 -9.50
CA LEU A 586 2.18 2.69 -9.61
C LEU A 586 0.68 2.97 -9.73
#